data_AF-A0A2A2KQJ5-F1
#
_entry.id   AF-A0A2A2KQJ5-F1
#
_cell.length_a   1.000
_cell.length_b   1.000
_cell.length_c   1.000
_cell.angle_alpha   90.00
_cell.angle_beta   90.00
_cell.angle_gamma   90.00
#
_symmetry.space_group_name_H-M   'P 1'
#
loop_
_entity.id
_entity.type
_entity.pdbx_description
1 polymer ?
#
loop_
_entity_poly.entity_id
_entity_poly.type
_entity_poly.pdbx_seq_one_letter_code
_entity_poly.pdbx_strand_id
1 'polypeptide(L)'
;MKNITNRREENPENNHWIWKNLWKSMKECQPIIMDSTLNIGGYSNGDETKRHVLPLNDDDLSIIITLGIGHDTAAEEKLLKALKGPSKFYGADPVYEINAQKYNKFGTFFNFGVGAGSGMFNLSVLVDRNFDRIFEKKSQSWVQNEFDQWHDCITKNLSIHRGDPDKLWWWIKIAIVKCENLLESFLHIQDYANSDETKRHITPLNKDSSVIVTLGIGHDTASEQKLLAALNWTHTDFYGCDPMYEVNADLYRKFGTFFNFAIGAHGGVFNLSVMDKDGRYTTKIVPAVEFVYFLKEILKINFYDNIWIDNEKAEYPMLEYFFKGGQLDQNDITVCQWNVEIHSPEAAEKKQIHDFIFRMLDERRYAWARPVKARNLRLYSINFENPKCIDKYIRKNPNL
;
A
#
# COMPACT_ATOMS: atom_id res chain seq x y z
N MET A 1 28.83 15.46 53.42
CA MET A 1 27.40 15.76 53.19
C MET A 1 26.97 16.82 54.19
N LYS A 2 26.85 18.09 53.79
CA LYS A 2 26.24 19.15 54.63
C LYS A 2 24.75 19.22 54.28
N ASN A 3 23.92 19.15 55.33
CA ASN A 3 22.45 19.22 55.36
C ASN A 3 21.78 19.84 54.13
N ILE A 4 21.18 18.99 53.30
CA ILE A 4 20.03 19.36 52.44
C ILE A 4 18.77 18.92 53.19
N THR A 5 18.52 19.52 54.35
CA THR A 5 17.29 19.34 55.11
C THR A 5 16.88 20.71 55.62
N ASN A 6 16.27 21.49 54.72
CA ASN A 6 15.31 22.56 55.04
C ASN A 6 14.98 23.33 53.75
N ARG A 7 14.07 22.80 52.93
CA ARG A 7 13.16 23.64 52.15
C ARG A 7 11.78 23.02 52.15
N ARG A 8 10.86 23.88 52.59
CA ARG A 8 9.38 23.87 52.53
C ARG A 8 8.77 22.73 51.73
N GLU A 9 7.71 22.15 52.29
CA GLU A 9 6.66 21.51 51.49
C GLU A 9 6.22 22.52 50.41
N GLU A 10 6.74 22.34 49.20
CA GLU A 10 6.48 23.22 48.06
C GLU A 10 5.24 22.73 47.33
N ASN A 11 4.30 23.66 47.21
CA ASN A 11 3.02 23.52 46.51
C ASN A 11 3.21 22.87 45.12
N PRO A 12 2.52 21.75 44.81
CA PRO A 12 2.64 21.02 43.54
C PRO A 12 2.27 21.84 42.28
N GLU A 13 1.73 23.05 42.44
CA GLU A 13 1.44 23.97 41.33
C GLU A 13 2.67 24.78 40.85
N ASN A 14 3.81 24.74 41.54
CA ASN A 14 4.96 25.61 41.22
C ASN A 14 6.01 24.97 40.30
N ASN A 15 5.56 24.27 39.25
CA ASN A 15 6.40 23.57 38.27
C ASN A 15 7.50 24.44 37.64
N HIS A 16 7.30 25.75 37.56
CA HIS A 16 8.25 26.69 36.98
C HIS A 16 9.58 26.77 37.78
N TRP A 17 9.53 26.59 39.10
CA TRP A 17 10.73 26.60 39.93
C TRP A 17 11.62 25.38 39.68
N ILE A 18 11.02 24.20 39.50
CA ILE A 18 11.74 22.95 39.21
C ILE A 18 12.50 23.09 37.91
N TRP A 19 11.83 23.48 36.82
CA TRP A 19 12.49 23.63 35.50
C TRP A 19 13.62 24.68 35.51
N LYS A 20 13.44 25.79 36.26
CA LYS A 20 14.45 26.84 36.36
C LYS A 20 15.69 26.43 37.15
N ASN A 21 15.54 25.55 38.14
CA ASN A 21 16.64 25.14 39.02
C ASN A 21 17.22 23.76 38.67
N LEU A 22 16.53 22.94 37.88
CA LEU A 22 16.96 21.59 37.52
C LEU A 22 18.37 21.59 36.91
N TRP A 23 18.64 22.49 35.96
CA TRP A 23 19.97 22.63 35.36
C TRP A 23 21.06 22.92 36.40
N LYS A 24 20.76 23.81 37.35
CA LYS A 24 21.72 24.19 38.39
C LYS A 24 22.01 23.00 39.32
N SER A 25 20.97 22.30 39.76
CA SER A 25 21.10 21.10 40.60
C SER A 25 21.86 19.99 39.87
N MET A 26 21.54 19.72 38.60
CA MET A 26 22.26 18.73 37.78
C MET A 26 23.74 19.10 37.63
N LYS A 27 24.06 20.38 37.40
CA LYS A 27 25.45 20.86 37.27
C LYS A 27 26.24 20.78 38.59
N GLU A 28 25.59 21.01 39.72
CA GLU A 28 26.21 20.85 41.05
C GLU A 28 26.48 19.36 41.36
N CYS A 29 25.61 18.45 40.93
CA CYS A 29 25.79 17.00 41.12
C CYS A 29 26.70 16.35 40.07
N GLN A 30 26.91 16.98 38.92
CA GLN A 30 27.68 16.42 37.82
C GLN A 30 29.11 16.00 38.21
N PRO A 31 29.91 16.79 38.96
CA PRO A 31 31.24 16.37 39.40
C PRO A 31 31.21 15.12 40.28
N ILE A 32 30.15 14.91 41.07
CA ILE A 32 30.02 13.75 41.97
C ILE A 32 29.83 12.45 41.17
N ILE A 33 29.11 12.53 40.06
CA ILE A 33 28.83 11.38 39.18
C ILE A 33 30.00 11.15 38.19
N MET A 34 30.68 12.22 37.79
CA MET A 34 31.78 12.17 36.83
C MET A 34 33.16 11.94 37.48
N ASP A 35 33.22 11.83 38.81
CA ASP A 35 34.46 11.53 39.54
C ASP A 35 34.82 10.04 39.38
N SER A 36 35.63 9.76 38.37
CA SER A 36 36.58 8.63 38.22
C SER A 36 36.10 7.25 37.77
N THR A 37 34.80 6.94 37.65
CA THR A 37 34.35 5.58 37.24
C THR A 37 33.61 5.49 35.90
N LEU A 38 32.99 6.58 35.42
CA LEU A 38 32.18 6.59 34.21
C LEU A 38 32.78 7.53 33.15
N ASN A 39 33.39 6.95 32.11
CA ASN A 39 33.88 7.71 30.97
C ASN A 39 32.74 7.99 29.98
N ILE A 40 32.08 9.14 30.16
CA ILE A 40 30.96 9.57 29.31
C ILE A 40 31.51 10.40 28.14
N GLY A 41 31.50 9.83 26.94
CA GLY A 41 31.81 10.53 25.69
C GLY A 41 30.67 11.45 25.26
N GLY A 42 31.02 12.58 24.65
CA GLY A 42 30.09 13.53 24.04
C GLY A 42 30.22 13.54 22.52
N TYR A 43 29.10 13.40 21.82
CA TYR A 43 29.01 13.27 20.37
C TYR A 43 28.05 14.35 19.85
N SER A 44 28.61 15.49 19.46
CA SER A 44 27.84 16.65 19.04
C SER A 44 27.57 16.66 17.53
N ASN A 45 26.41 17.16 17.14
CA ASN A 45 26.03 17.47 15.78
C ASN A 45 25.67 18.98 15.69
N GLY A 46 24.93 19.42 14.65
CA GLY A 46 24.60 20.84 14.46
C GLY A 46 23.70 21.48 15.53
N ASP A 47 22.91 20.71 16.26
CA ASP A 47 21.85 21.19 17.15
C ASP A 47 21.84 20.56 18.55
N GLU A 48 22.49 19.41 18.74
CA GLU A 48 22.51 18.68 20.00
C GLU A 48 23.86 18.01 20.32
N THR A 49 23.92 17.38 21.50
CA THR A 49 25.05 16.53 21.90
C THR A 49 24.53 15.27 22.57
N LYS A 50 24.73 14.13 21.90
CA LYS A 50 24.41 12.81 22.45
C LYS A 50 25.55 12.35 23.34
N ARG A 51 25.23 11.67 24.43
CA ARG A 51 26.22 11.16 25.40
C ARG A 51 26.14 9.65 25.47
N HIS A 52 27.29 8.99 25.51
CA HIS A 52 27.40 7.54 25.59
C HIS A 52 28.58 7.12 26.44
N VAL A 53 28.46 5.98 27.12
CA VAL A 53 29.54 5.35 27.87
C VAL A 53 30.05 4.20 27.02
N LEU A 54 31.31 4.28 26.59
CA LEU A 54 31.90 3.24 25.76
C LEU A 54 32.02 1.92 26.53
N PRO A 55 31.87 0.76 25.86
CA PRO A 55 32.07 -0.53 26.49
C PRO A 55 33.51 -0.65 27.01
N LEU A 56 33.67 -1.35 28.13
CA LEU A 56 35.00 -1.61 28.71
C LEU A 56 35.79 -2.63 27.89
N ASN A 57 35.08 -3.55 27.23
CA ASN A 57 35.64 -4.54 26.35
C ASN A 57 35.34 -4.17 24.89
N ASP A 58 36.40 -4.01 24.10
CA ASP A 58 36.29 -3.63 22.70
C ASP A 58 35.64 -4.72 21.83
N ASP A 59 35.54 -5.98 22.29
CA ASP A 59 34.91 -7.07 21.53
C ASP A 59 33.38 -7.16 21.73
N ASP A 60 32.81 -6.40 22.68
CA ASP A 60 31.39 -6.47 22.99
C ASP A 60 30.54 -5.83 21.88
N LEU A 61 29.48 -6.52 21.48
CA LEU A 61 28.52 -6.01 20.50
C LEU A 61 27.76 -4.81 21.07
N SER A 62 27.91 -3.66 20.40
CA SER A 62 27.14 -2.46 20.71
C SER A 62 25.92 -2.35 19.79
N ILE A 63 24.73 -2.26 20.38
CA ILE A 63 23.47 -2.00 19.66
C ILE A 63 23.00 -0.60 20.00
N ILE A 64 23.00 0.27 18.99
CA ILE A 64 22.62 1.68 19.14
C ILE A 64 21.28 1.90 18.44
N ILE A 65 20.34 2.50 19.16
CA ILE A 65 19.02 2.85 18.64
C ILE A 65 18.85 4.37 18.72
N THR A 66 18.59 5.00 17.58
CA THR A 66 18.33 6.43 17.46
C THR A 66 16.85 6.64 17.15
N LEU A 67 16.17 7.41 17.98
CA LEU A 67 14.75 7.73 17.84
C LEU A 67 14.60 9.21 17.53
N GLY A 68 13.98 9.57 16.41
CA GLY A 68 13.99 10.95 15.91
C GLY A 68 15.40 11.31 15.45
N ILE A 69 15.79 10.75 14.30
CA ILE A 69 17.13 10.94 13.72
C ILE A 69 17.34 12.41 13.35
N GLY A 70 16.27 13.06 12.85
CA GLY A 70 16.38 14.40 12.31
C GLY A 70 17.26 14.45 11.05
N HIS A 71 17.58 15.67 10.62
CA HIS A 71 18.30 15.90 9.36
C HIS A 71 19.83 15.78 9.49
N ASP A 72 20.39 15.31 10.60
CA ASP A 72 21.85 15.23 10.82
C ASP A 72 22.23 13.97 11.59
N THR A 73 23.14 13.17 11.04
CA THR A 73 23.65 11.91 11.61
C THR A 73 25.07 12.02 12.18
N ALA A 74 25.61 13.23 12.29
CA ALA A 74 27.01 13.43 12.68
C ALA A 74 27.33 12.92 14.09
N ALA A 75 26.36 12.93 15.01
CA ALA A 75 26.55 12.40 16.36
C ALA A 75 26.72 10.87 16.34
N GLU A 76 25.87 10.17 15.58
CA GLU A 76 25.90 8.72 15.41
C GLU A 76 27.16 8.27 14.68
N GLU A 77 27.57 8.98 13.63
CA GLU A 77 28.81 8.69 12.91
C GLU A 77 30.06 8.87 13.79
N LYS A 78 30.06 9.88 14.67
CA LYS A 78 31.14 10.07 15.65
C LYS A 78 31.14 8.97 16.70
N LEU A 79 29.95 8.53 17.16
CA LEU A 79 29.84 7.41 18.10
C LEU A 79 30.32 6.11 17.46
N LEU A 80 29.91 5.82 16.22
CA LEU A 80 30.37 4.66 15.46
C LEU A 80 31.90 4.63 15.35
N LYS A 81 32.55 5.77 15.11
CA LYS A 81 34.03 5.87 15.07
C LYS A 81 34.70 5.65 16.42
N ALA A 82 34.00 5.94 17.52
CA ALA A 82 34.51 5.76 18.88
C ALA A 82 34.32 4.33 19.40
N LEU A 83 33.31 3.61 18.90
CA LEU A 83 33.11 2.19 19.17
C LEU A 83 34.15 1.39 18.37
N LYS A 84 35.03 0.70 19.08
CA LYS A 84 36.08 -0.13 18.45
C LYS A 84 35.60 -1.54 18.09
N GLY A 85 34.51 -1.98 18.71
CA GLY A 85 33.92 -3.30 18.56
C GLY A 85 32.86 -3.45 17.47
N PRO A 86 32.35 -4.67 17.29
CA PRO A 86 31.21 -4.91 16.42
C PRO A 86 30.04 -4.04 16.88
N SER A 87 29.43 -3.34 15.93
CA SER A 87 28.38 -2.36 16.23
C SER A 87 27.22 -2.48 15.24
N LYS A 88 25.99 -2.32 15.74
CA LYS A 88 24.77 -2.26 14.92
C LYS A 88 23.98 -1.00 15.26
N PHE A 89 23.64 -0.23 14.24
CA PHE A 89 22.88 1.01 14.37
C PHE A 89 21.50 0.84 13.75
N TYR A 90 20.47 1.19 14.51
CA TYR A 90 19.08 1.22 14.07
C TYR A 90 18.51 2.61 14.30
N GLY A 91 17.80 3.15 13.32
CA GLY A 91 17.27 4.50 13.38
C GLY A 91 15.79 4.49 13.00
N ALA A 92 14.95 5.20 13.74
CA ALA A 92 13.55 5.38 13.42
C ALA A 92 13.22 6.87 13.29
N ASP A 93 12.65 7.25 12.15
CA ASP A 93 12.18 8.61 11.89
C ASP A 93 10.97 8.56 10.94
N PRO A 94 9.91 9.36 11.18
CA PRO A 94 8.75 9.43 10.30
C PRO A 94 9.03 10.18 8.98
N VAL A 95 10.16 10.90 8.85
CA VAL A 95 10.57 11.58 7.61
C VAL A 95 11.55 10.68 6.88
N TYR A 96 11.15 10.13 5.73
CA TYR A 96 11.95 9.14 5.01
C TYR A 96 13.11 9.75 4.22
N GLU A 97 12.83 10.77 3.41
CA GLU A 97 13.64 11.19 2.26
C GLU A 97 15.14 11.30 2.57
N ILE A 98 15.51 12.36 3.28
CA ILE A 98 16.92 12.69 3.55
C ILE A 98 17.46 11.93 4.76
N ASN A 99 16.60 11.55 5.70
CA ASN A 99 17.01 10.88 6.93
C ASN A 99 17.40 9.43 6.64
N ALA A 100 16.63 8.71 5.80
CA ALA A 100 16.99 7.36 5.37
C ALA A 100 18.28 7.35 4.56
N GLN A 101 18.46 8.30 3.63
CA GLN A 101 19.69 8.41 2.82
C GLN A 101 20.94 8.65 3.66
N LYS A 102 20.83 9.43 4.74
CA LYS A 102 21.96 9.68 5.65
C LYS A 102 22.21 8.48 6.56
N TYR A 103 21.16 7.94 7.19
CA TYR A 103 21.30 6.89 8.20
C TYR A 103 21.68 5.53 7.60
N ASN A 104 21.16 5.18 6.41
CA ASN A 104 21.47 3.91 5.75
C ASN A 104 22.94 3.78 5.29
N LYS A 105 23.76 4.84 5.40
CA LYS A 105 25.20 4.76 5.15
C LYS A 105 25.94 3.93 6.19
N PHE A 106 25.38 3.78 7.39
CA PHE A 106 26.04 3.07 8.50
C PHE A 106 25.10 2.25 9.40
N GLY A 107 23.78 2.40 9.25
CA GLY A 107 22.78 1.67 10.03
C GLY A 107 21.58 1.23 9.21
N THR A 108 20.55 0.72 9.89
CA THR A 108 19.25 0.39 9.29
C THR A 108 18.22 1.42 9.69
N PHE A 109 17.57 2.03 8.69
CA PHE A 109 16.50 3.01 8.88
C PHE A 109 15.11 2.37 8.89
N PHE A 110 14.22 2.89 9.75
CA PHE A 110 12.82 2.54 9.83
C PHE A 110 11.93 3.79 9.68
N ASN A 111 10.98 3.72 8.75
CA ASN A 111 10.11 4.85 8.40
C ASN A 111 8.88 4.95 9.31
N PHE A 112 9.10 5.23 10.59
CA PHE A 112 8.03 5.50 11.54
C PHE A 112 8.55 6.32 12.73
N GLY A 113 7.64 7.08 13.35
CA GLY A 113 7.90 7.71 14.65
C GLY A 113 7.81 6.69 15.78
N VAL A 114 8.57 6.91 16.85
CA VAL A 114 8.50 6.10 18.07
C VAL A 114 7.87 6.93 19.17
N GLY A 115 6.80 6.40 19.77
CA GLY A 115 6.04 7.04 20.84
C GLY A 115 5.64 6.05 21.94
N ALA A 116 4.96 6.53 22.98
CA ALA A 116 4.54 5.73 24.13
C ALA A 116 3.41 4.72 23.83
N GLY A 117 2.81 4.77 22.63
CA GLY A 117 1.79 3.84 22.17
C GLY A 117 1.81 3.71 20.64
N SER A 118 1.17 2.66 20.14
CA SER A 118 1.04 2.40 18.70
C SER A 118 -0.22 3.06 18.15
N GLY A 119 -0.14 3.63 16.94
CA GLY A 119 -1.26 4.30 16.27
C GLY A 119 -0.82 5.41 15.34
N MET A 120 -1.80 6.09 14.74
CA MET A 120 -1.58 7.28 13.91
C MET A 120 -1.59 8.51 14.79
N PHE A 121 -0.48 9.23 14.84
CA PHE A 121 -0.34 10.44 15.64
C PHE A 121 0.17 11.59 14.76
N ASN A 122 -0.32 12.80 15.04
CA ASN A 122 0.26 14.01 14.46
C ASN A 122 1.57 14.33 15.19
N LEU A 123 2.69 14.14 14.50
CA LEU A 123 4.02 14.45 15.03
C LEU A 123 4.50 15.80 14.49
N SER A 124 5.19 16.57 15.33
CA SER A 124 5.95 17.72 14.88
C SER A 124 7.28 17.23 14.33
N VAL A 125 7.48 17.37 13.02
CA VAL A 125 8.68 16.92 12.32
C VAL A 125 9.41 18.10 11.71
N LEU A 126 10.74 18.03 11.70
CA LEU A 126 11.57 18.97 10.95
C LEU A 126 11.61 18.47 9.51
N VAL A 127 11.07 19.30 8.60
CA VAL A 127 10.99 19.01 7.16
C VAL A 127 11.62 20.17 6.42
N ASP A 128 12.51 19.89 5.47
CA ASP A 128 12.91 20.86 4.45
C ASP A 128 11.74 21.06 3.48
N ARG A 129 10.81 21.94 3.86
CA ARG A 129 9.54 22.18 3.15
C ARG A 129 9.71 22.54 1.67
N ASN A 130 10.89 23.02 1.26
CA ASN A 130 11.15 23.36 -0.14
C ASN A 130 11.55 22.14 -0.96
N PHE A 131 12.38 21.24 -0.42
CA PHE A 131 12.79 20.02 -1.12
C PHE A 131 11.61 19.07 -1.32
N ASP A 132 10.84 18.79 -0.26
CA ASP A 132 9.72 17.84 -0.32
C ASP A 132 8.63 18.33 -1.28
N ARG A 133 8.28 19.62 -1.21
CA ARG A 133 7.28 20.22 -2.11
C ARG A 133 7.72 20.20 -3.57
N ILE A 134 9.01 20.39 -3.87
CA ILE A 134 9.54 20.31 -5.24
C ILE A 134 9.57 18.86 -5.71
N PHE A 135 10.03 17.94 -4.87
CA PHE A 135 10.10 16.51 -5.18
C PHE A 135 8.70 15.94 -5.44
N GLU A 136 7.75 16.20 -4.54
CA GLU A 136 6.36 15.75 -4.66
C GLU A 136 5.70 16.30 -5.91
N LYS A 137 5.86 17.61 -6.18
CA LYS A 137 5.33 18.23 -7.40
C LYS A 137 5.96 17.64 -8.67
N LYS A 138 7.27 17.37 -8.68
CA LYS A 138 7.95 16.72 -9.81
C LYS A 138 7.50 15.28 -9.99
N SER A 139 7.39 14.51 -8.90
CA SER A 139 6.93 13.13 -8.93
C SER A 139 5.48 13.02 -9.39
N GLN A 140 4.62 13.97 -9.00
CA GLN A 140 3.24 14.06 -9.49
C GLN A 140 3.19 14.38 -10.98
N SER A 141 3.96 15.36 -11.41
CA SER A 141 4.05 15.73 -12.82
C SER A 141 4.57 14.60 -13.69
N TRP A 142 5.54 13.82 -13.20
CA TRP A 142 6.09 12.68 -13.92
C TRP A 142 5.06 11.56 -14.09
N VAL A 143 4.41 11.09 -13.00
CA VAL A 143 3.35 10.06 -13.09
C VAL A 143 2.25 10.50 -14.05
N GLN A 144 1.84 11.77 -13.99
CA GLN A 144 0.81 12.31 -14.88
C GLN A 144 1.27 12.28 -16.34
N ASN A 145 2.51 12.67 -16.63
CA ASN A 145 3.04 12.64 -18.00
C ASN A 145 3.11 11.21 -18.57
N GLU A 146 3.50 10.21 -17.79
CA GLU A 146 3.53 8.82 -18.25
C GLU A 146 2.11 8.28 -18.51
N PHE A 147 1.17 8.61 -17.60
CA PHE A 147 -0.24 8.26 -17.79
C PHE A 147 -0.83 8.94 -19.03
N ASP A 148 -0.53 10.22 -19.26
CA ASP A 148 -1.04 10.98 -20.40
C ASP A 148 -0.55 10.41 -21.73
N GLN A 149 0.71 9.99 -21.80
CA GLN A 149 1.26 9.30 -22.97
C GLN A 149 0.54 7.97 -23.26
N TRP A 150 0.32 7.15 -22.22
CA TRP A 150 -0.46 5.92 -22.36
C TRP A 150 -1.89 6.23 -22.82
N HIS A 151 -2.54 7.23 -22.21
CA HIS A 151 -3.92 7.63 -22.50
C HIS A 151 -4.10 8.10 -23.94
N ASP A 152 -3.19 8.95 -24.42
CA ASP A 152 -3.21 9.45 -25.80
C ASP A 152 -3.04 8.31 -26.80
N CYS A 153 -2.12 7.36 -26.50
CA CYS A 153 -1.93 6.17 -27.32
C CYS A 153 -3.20 5.33 -27.40
N ILE A 154 -3.81 4.98 -26.26
CA ILE A 154 -4.96 4.08 -26.24
C ILE A 154 -6.20 4.74 -26.84
N THR A 155 -6.42 6.03 -26.56
CA THR A 155 -7.53 6.82 -27.12
C THR A 155 -7.44 6.90 -28.63
N LYS A 156 -6.25 7.18 -29.17
CA LYS A 156 -6.02 7.19 -30.63
C LYS A 156 -6.34 5.84 -31.26
N ASN A 157 -5.90 4.73 -30.67
CA ASN A 157 -6.12 3.39 -31.23
C ASN A 157 -7.57 2.90 -31.08
N LEU A 158 -8.32 3.36 -30.07
CA LEU A 158 -9.72 2.94 -29.86
C LEU A 158 -10.75 3.88 -30.50
N SER A 159 -10.44 5.16 -30.69
CA SER A 159 -11.39 6.17 -31.20
C SER A 159 -12.05 5.81 -32.53
N ILE A 160 -11.34 5.08 -33.40
CA ILE A 160 -11.87 4.58 -34.69
C ILE A 160 -13.01 3.58 -34.54
N HIS A 161 -13.22 3.04 -33.34
CA HIS A 161 -14.29 2.11 -32.98
C HIS A 161 -15.36 2.75 -32.08
N ARG A 162 -15.29 4.06 -31.84
CA ARG A 162 -16.35 4.77 -31.11
C ARG A 162 -17.63 4.74 -31.94
N GLY A 163 -18.71 4.28 -31.34
CA GLY A 163 -20.00 4.02 -31.98
C GLY A 163 -20.12 2.64 -32.64
N ASP A 164 -19.11 1.77 -32.55
CA ASP A 164 -19.11 0.42 -33.15
C ASP A 164 -18.75 -0.66 -32.11
N PRO A 165 -19.74 -1.16 -31.33
CA PRO A 165 -19.51 -2.14 -30.27
C PRO A 165 -18.92 -3.47 -30.77
N ASP A 166 -19.30 -3.91 -31.97
CA ASP A 166 -18.81 -5.15 -32.56
C ASP A 166 -17.33 -5.05 -32.91
N LYS A 167 -16.92 -3.97 -33.60
CA LYS A 167 -15.49 -3.77 -33.89
C LYS A 167 -14.70 -3.55 -32.62
N LEU A 168 -15.19 -2.75 -31.67
CA LEU A 168 -14.47 -2.51 -30.41
C LEU A 168 -14.16 -3.83 -29.71
N TRP A 169 -15.14 -4.72 -29.57
CA TRP A 169 -14.94 -6.02 -28.93
C TRP A 169 -13.73 -6.74 -29.53
N TRP A 170 -13.65 -6.84 -30.86
CA TRP A 170 -12.55 -7.52 -31.56
C TRP A 170 -11.19 -6.82 -31.45
N TRP A 171 -11.18 -5.50 -31.42
CA TRP A 171 -9.94 -4.71 -31.52
C TRP A 171 -9.36 -4.25 -30.19
N ILE A 172 -10.12 -4.31 -29.09
CA ILE A 172 -9.69 -3.79 -27.79
C ILE A 172 -8.35 -4.38 -27.30
N LYS A 173 -8.15 -5.70 -27.42
CA LYS A 173 -6.88 -6.35 -27.07
C LYS A 173 -5.72 -5.75 -27.86
N ILE A 174 -5.88 -5.60 -29.17
CA ILE A 174 -4.83 -5.10 -30.06
C ILE A 174 -4.45 -3.67 -29.69
N ALA A 175 -5.44 -2.84 -29.35
CA ALA A 175 -5.18 -1.47 -28.94
C ALA A 175 -4.43 -1.38 -27.60
N ILE A 176 -4.84 -2.17 -26.60
CA ILE A 176 -4.18 -2.20 -25.29
C ILE A 176 -2.73 -2.71 -25.43
N VAL A 177 -2.50 -3.81 -26.16
CA VAL A 177 -1.13 -4.35 -26.38
C VAL A 177 -0.19 -3.32 -27.00
N LYS A 178 -0.70 -2.48 -27.93
CA LYS A 178 0.13 -1.45 -28.56
C LYS A 178 0.59 -0.35 -27.60
N CYS A 179 -0.17 -0.11 -26.53
CA CYS A 179 0.06 1.02 -25.62
C CYS A 179 0.58 0.59 -24.25
N GLU A 180 0.43 -0.67 -23.85
CA GLU A 180 0.82 -1.14 -22.51
C GLU A 180 2.32 -1.01 -22.21
N ASN A 181 3.20 -1.08 -23.23
CA ASN A 181 4.64 -0.90 -23.06
C ASN A 181 5.02 0.49 -22.49
N LEU A 182 4.16 1.50 -22.65
CA LEU A 182 4.35 2.82 -22.04
C LEU A 182 4.19 2.78 -20.52
N LEU A 183 3.45 1.80 -19.99
CA LEU A 183 3.27 1.58 -18.55
C LEU A 183 4.37 0.68 -17.97
N GLU A 184 4.85 -0.30 -18.75
CA GLU A 184 5.88 -1.26 -18.30
C GLU A 184 7.19 -0.61 -17.87
N SER A 185 7.53 0.56 -18.42
CA SER A 185 8.76 1.27 -18.10
C SER A 185 8.84 1.72 -16.64
N PHE A 186 7.70 1.83 -15.96
CA PHE A 186 7.65 2.33 -14.58
C PHE A 186 6.68 1.58 -13.66
N LEU A 187 5.82 0.70 -14.20
CA LEU A 187 4.96 -0.18 -13.40
C LEU A 187 5.53 -1.60 -13.39
N HIS A 188 5.87 -2.08 -12.19
CA HIS A 188 6.31 -3.46 -11.96
C HIS A 188 5.11 -4.39 -11.82
N ILE A 189 4.35 -4.55 -12.90
CA ILE A 189 3.18 -5.46 -12.95
C ILE A 189 3.69 -6.91 -12.90
N GLN A 190 3.26 -7.67 -11.90
CA GLN A 190 3.58 -9.08 -11.75
C GLN A 190 2.39 -9.97 -12.15
N ASP A 191 2.71 -11.10 -12.76
CA ASP A 191 1.76 -12.10 -13.22
C ASP A 191 1.70 -13.29 -12.23
N TYR A 192 0.49 -13.63 -11.79
CA TYR A 192 0.19 -14.74 -10.89
C TYR A 192 -0.75 -15.71 -11.60
N ALA A 193 -0.17 -16.67 -12.31
CA ALA A 193 -0.92 -17.69 -13.05
C ALA A 193 -1.41 -18.82 -12.14
N ASN A 194 -2.62 -19.32 -12.38
CA ASN A 194 -3.12 -20.60 -11.90
C ASN A 194 -3.28 -21.56 -13.10
N SER A 195 -4.09 -22.62 -13.00
CA SER A 195 -4.25 -23.60 -14.07
C SER A 195 -5.07 -23.11 -15.27
N ASP A 196 -5.93 -22.11 -15.08
CA ASP A 196 -6.88 -21.62 -16.09
C ASP A 196 -6.64 -20.17 -16.53
N GLU A 197 -6.04 -19.34 -15.68
CA GLU A 197 -5.84 -17.92 -15.94
C GLU A 197 -4.61 -17.28 -15.28
N THR A 198 -4.41 -15.98 -15.55
CA THR A 198 -3.35 -15.16 -14.96
C THR A 198 -3.94 -13.88 -14.39
N LYS A 199 -3.85 -13.74 -13.07
CA LYS A 199 -4.23 -12.54 -12.32
C LYS A 199 -3.00 -11.65 -12.09
N ARG A 200 -3.14 -10.33 -12.01
CA ARG A 200 -2.01 -9.40 -11.86
C ARG A 200 -2.10 -8.50 -10.63
N HIS A 201 -0.94 -8.08 -10.16
CA HIS A 201 -0.80 -7.11 -9.08
C HIS A 201 0.51 -6.34 -9.21
N ILE A 202 0.50 -5.08 -8.81
CA ILE A 202 1.71 -4.31 -8.50
C ILE A 202 1.85 -4.35 -6.98
N THR A 203 2.98 -4.84 -6.48
CA THR A 203 3.25 -4.89 -5.04
C THR A 203 3.45 -3.48 -4.47
N PRO A 204 3.10 -3.23 -3.19
CA PRO A 204 3.30 -1.91 -2.60
C PRO A 204 4.78 -1.56 -2.54
N LEU A 205 5.09 -0.27 -2.52
CA LEU A 205 6.46 0.26 -2.47
C LEU A 205 7.04 0.23 -1.05
N ASN A 206 6.17 0.28 -0.04
CA ASN A 206 6.51 0.26 1.37
C ASN A 206 5.79 -0.89 2.08
N LYS A 207 6.10 -1.11 3.36
CA LYS A 207 5.51 -2.18 4.20
C LYS A 207 4.05 -1.94 4.60
N ASP A 208 3.30 -1.24 3.76
CA ASP A 208 1.90 -0.92 3.99
C ASP A 208 1.06 -2.19 3.92
N SER A 209 0.06 -2.29 4.80
CA SER A 209 -0.86 -3.43 4.79
C SER A 209 -1.71 -3.42 3.52
N SER A 210 -2.05 -4.59 2.99
CA SER A 210 -2.85 -4.71 1.76
C SER A 210 -4.17 -5.46 1.97
N VAL A 211 -5.21 -5.08 1.22
CA VAL A 211 -6.51 -5.77 1.20
C VAL A 211 -6.80 -6.28 -0.21
N ILE A 212 -6.88 -7.60 -0.35
CA ILE A 212 -7.13 -8.29 -1.61
C ILE A 212 -8.49 -8.99 -1.54
N VAL A 213 -9.32 -8.76 -2.55
CA VAL A 213 -10.65 -9.37 -2.66
C VAL A 213 -10.72 -10.25 -3.91
N THR A 214 -11.16 -11.50 -3.78
CA THR A 214 -11.46 -12.40 -4.90
C THR A 214 -12.96 -12.65 -4.95
N LEU A 215 -13.59 -12.39 -6.11
CA LEU A 215 -14.97 -12.71 -6.41
C LEU A 215 -14.98 -13.81 -7.47
N GLY A 216 -15.60 -14.95 -7.15
CA GLY A 216 -15.45 -16.18 -7.95
C GLY A 216 -14.09 -16.80 -7.71
N ILE A 217 -14.00 -17.64 -6.67
CA ILE A 217 -12.72 -18.25 -6.27
C ILE A 217 -12.40 -19.42 -7.20
N GLY A 218 -13.42 -20.20 -7.56
CA GLY A 218 -13.24 -21.44 -8.31
C GLY A 218 -12.45 -22.49 -7.53
N HIS A 219 -12.07 -23.57 -8.21
CA HIS A 219 -11.38 -24.72 -7.61
C HIS A 219 -9.86 -24.57 -7.56
N ASP A 220 -9.32 -23.39 -7.89
CA ASP A 220 -7.88 -23.16 -7.99
C ASP A 220 -7.45 -21.79 -7.45
N THR A 221 -6.92 -21.79 -6.22
CA THR A 221 -6.41 -20.59 -5.55
C THR A 221 -4.90 -20.38 -5.74
N ALA A 222 -4.27 -20.97 -6.77
CA ALA A 222 -2.82 -20.88 -6.93
C ALA A 222 -2.35 -19.44 -7.20
N SER A 223 -3.14 -18.62 -7.87
CA SER A 223 -2.83 -17.19 -8.08
C SER A 223 -2.77 -16.43 -6.76
N GLU A 224 -3.75 -16.62 -5.89
CA GLU A 224 -3.85 -16.01 -4.57
C GLU A 224 -2.67 -16.43 -3.69
N GLN A 225 -2.33 -17.72 -3.70
CA GLN A 225 -1.19 -18.25 -2.93
C GLN A 225 0.15 -17.70 -3.41
N LYS A 226 0.34 -17.53 -4.73
CA LYS A 226 1.54 -16.90 -5.28
C LYS A 226 1.61 -15.41 -4.91
N LEU A 227 0.48 -14.71 -4.92
CA LEU A 227 0.43 -13.32 -4.47
C LEU A 227 0.75 -13.20 -2.97
N LEU A 228 0.18 -14.07 -2.13
CA LEU A 228 0.49 -14.15 -0.70
C LEU A 228 2.00 -14.33 -0.47
N ALA A 229 2.63 -15.22 -1.23
CA ALA A 229 4.08 -15.44 -1.15
C ALA A 229 4.88 -14.19 -1.57
N ALA A 230 4.44 -13.46 -2.60
CA ALA A 230 5.07 -12.22 -3.05
C ALA A 230 4.88 -11.04 -2.08
N LEU A 231 3.81 -11.07 -1.27
CA LEU A 231 3.48 -10.06 -0.27
C LEU A 231 3.89 -10.43 1.16
N ASN A 232 4.66 -11.52 1.34
CA ASN A 232 5.04 -12.07 2.65
C ASN A 232 5.82 -11.10 3.57
N TRP A 233 6.30 -9.98 3.02
CA TRP A 233 7.03 -8.93 3.70
C TRP A 233 6.13 -7.80 4.22
N THR A 234 4.82 -7.87 3.94
CA THR A 234 3.75 -6.98 4.43
C THR A 234 2.62 -7.77 5.08
N HIS A 235 1.80 -7.12 5.89
CA HIS A 235 0.53 -7.70 6.30
C HIS A 235 -0.47 -7.60 5.14
N THR A 236 -1.15 -8.69 4.78
CA THR A 236 -2.16 -8.68 3.72
C THR A 236 -3.38 -9.49 4.16
N ASP A 237 -4.55 -8.87 4.07
CA ASP A 237 -5.84 -9.52 4.28
C ASP A 237 -6.40 -9.99 2.94
N PHE A 238 -6.80 -11.27 2.89
CA PHE A 238 -7.46 -11.88 1.73
C PHE A 238 -8.91 -12.18 2.06
N TYR A 239 -9.83 -11.71 1.21
CA TYR A 239 -11.27 -11.96 1.32
C TYR A 239 -11.80 -12.58 0.03
N GLY A 240 -12.39 -13.76 0.13
CA GLY A 240 -12.88 -14.52 -1.02
C GLY A 240 -14.39 -14.74 -0.93
N CYS A 241 -15.10 -14.51 -2.03
CA CYS A 241 -16.53 -14.81 -2.14
C CYS A 241 -16.76 -15.85 -3.23
N ASP A 242 -17.48 -16.91 -2.87
CA ASP A 242 -17.95 -17.91 -3.83
C ASP A 242 -19.27 -18.51 -3.32
N PRO A 243 -20.28 -18.69 -4.18
CA PRO A 243 -21.52 -19.35 -3.78
C PRO A 243 -21.36 -20.86 -3.55
N MET A 244 -20.24 -21.46 -3.98
CA MET A 244 -19.94 -22.86 -3.77
C MET A 244 -19.06 -23.07 -2.55
N TYR A 245 -19.61 -23.80 -1.58
CA TYR A 245 -18.90 -24.08 -0.32
C TYR A 245 -17.89 -25.22 -0.43
N GLU A 246 -18.31 -26.35 -1.01
CA GLU A 246 -17.46 -27.54 -1.12
C GLU A 246 -16.24 -27.24 -1.99
N VAL A 247 -15.06 -27.70 -1.57
CA VAL A 247 -13.74 -27.40 -2.18
C VAL A 247 -13.29 -25.96 -1.96
N ASN A 248 -14.06 -24.95 -2.39
CA ASN A 248 -13.59 -23.56 -2.46
C ASN A 248 -13.33 -22.97 -1.07
N ALA A 249 -14.20 -23.29 -0.10
CA ALA A 249 -14.04 -22.82 1.27
C ALA A 249 -12.77 -23.40 1.92
N ASP A 250 -12.47 -24.67 1.67
CA ASP A 250 -11.30 -25.35 2.23
C ASP A 250 -10.00 -24.87 1.57
N LEU A 251 -10.03 -24.51 0.29
CA LEU A 251 -8.88 -23.92 -0.40
C LEU A 251 -8.59 -22.51 0.11
N TYR A 252 -9.60 -21.65 0.17
CA TYR A 252 -9.41 -20.23 0.49
C TYR A 252 -9.11 -19.98 1.96
N ARG A 253 -9.74 -20.74 2.89
CA ARG A 253 -9.52 -20.60 4.35
C ARG A 253 -8.12 -20.93 4.82
N LYS A 254 -7.26 -21.49 3.96
CA LYS A 254 -5.84 -21.72 4.26
C LYS A 254 -5.06 -20.42 4.43
N PHE A 255 -5.53 -19.31 3.84
CA PHE A 255 -4.82 -18.04 3.87
C PHE A 255 -5.73 -16.80 4.00
N GLY A 256 -7.03 -16.91 3.79
CA GLY A 256 -7.95 -15.79 3.82
C GLY A 256 -9.30 -16.10 4.45
N THR A 257 -10.20 -15.12 4.43
CA THR A 257 -11.57 -15.25 4.91
C THR A 257 -12.49 -15.59 3.75
N PHE A 258 -13.26 -16.66 3.90
CA PHE A 258 -14.22 -17.14 2.89
C PHE A 258 -15.66 -16.73 3.22
N PHE A 259 -16.38 -16.22 2.24
CA PHE A 259 -17.80 -15.89 2.29
C PHE A 259 -18.60 -16.73 1.28
N ASN A 260 -19.64 -17.39 1.78
CA ASN A 260 -20.46 -18.34 1.00
C ASN A 260 -21.65 -17.67 0.31
N PHE A 261 -21.37 -16.75 -0.61
CA PHE A 261 -22.39 -16.10 -1.44
C PHE A 261 -21.75 -15.59 -2.73
N ALA A 262 -22.57 -15.46 -3.77
CA ALA A 262 -22.17 -14.75 -4.99
C ALA A 262 -22.15 -13.23 -4.76
N ILE A 263 -21.40 -12.51 -5.59
CA ILE A 263 -21.40 -11.04 -5.61
C ILE A 263 -21.93 -10.54 -6.96
N GLY A 264 -22.80 -9.55 -6.93
CA GLY A 264 -23.32 -8.88 -8.13
C GLY A 264 -23.78 -7.46 -7.83
N ALA A 265 -24.39 -6.80 -8.82
CA ALA A 265 -24.93 -5.44 -8.64
C ALA A 265 -26.20 -5.38 -7.79
N HIS A 266 -26.84 -6.52 -7.52
CA HIS A 266 -28.05 -6.59 -6.70
C HIS A 266 -27.97 -7.79 -5.75
N GLY A 267 -28.43 -7.58 -4.51
CA GLY A 267 -28.60 -8.65 -3.54
C GLY A 267 -29.87 -9.45 -3.79
N GLY A 268 -29.89 -10.72 -3.39
CA GLY A 268 -31.06 -11.58 -3.55
C GLY A 268 -30.70 -13.06 -3.61
N VAL A 269 -31.62 -13.86 -4.13
CA VAL A 269 -31.44 -15.29 -4.38
C VAL A 269 -31.63 -15.52 -5.87
N PHE A 270 -30.59 -16.02 -6.54
CA PHE A 270 -30.54 -16.12 -8.00
C PHE A 270 -30.18 -17.53 -8.45
N ASN A 271 -30.60 -17.87 -9.66
CA ASN A 271 -30.22 -19.11 -10.30
C ASN A 271 -28.98 -18.86 -11.17
N LEU A 272 -27.80 -19.26 -10.68
CA LEU A 272 -26.51 -18.95 -11.29
C LEU A 272 -25.83 -20.21 -11.81
N SER A 273 -25.01 -20.06 -12.86
CA SER A 273 -24.07 -21.10 -13.29
C SER A 273 -22.95 -21.18 -12.28
N VAL A 274 -22.74 -22.35 -11.67
CA VAL A 274 -21.70 -22.58 -10.67
C VAL A 274 -20.97 -23.90 -10.95
N MET A 275 -19.68 -23.94 -10.66
CA MET A 275 -18.89 -25.16 -10.78
C MET A 275 -19.17 -26.07 -9.57
N ASP A 276 -19.65 -27.28 -9.82
CA ASP A 276 -19.83 -28.29 -8.79
C ASP A 276 -18.49 -28.93 -8.38
N LYS A 277 -18.51 -29.74 -7.30
CA LYS A 277 -17.33 -30.42 -6.75
C LYS A 277 -16.56 -31.29 -7.76
N ASP A 278 -17.21 -31.74 -8.82
CA ASP A 278 -16.62 -32.58 -9.87
C ASP A 278 -16.04 -31.75 -11.02
N GLY A 279 -16.06 -30.41 -10.90
CA GLY A 279 -15.56 -29.47 -11.90
C GLY A 279 -16.55 -29.21 -13.04
N ARG A 280 -17.84 -29.49 -12.86
CA ARG A 280 -18.87 -29.30 -13.90
C ARG A 280 -19.74 -28.10 -13.60
N TYR A 281 -20.02 -27.30 -14.62
CA TYR A 281 -20.96 -26.19 -14.50
C TYR A 281 -22.40 -26.69 -14.42
N THR A 282 -23.09 -26.29 -13.36
CA THR A 282 -24.50 -26.59 -13.12
C THR A 282 -25.23 -25.32 -12.68
N THR A 283 -26.51 -25.23 -13.01
CA THR A 283 -27.34 -24.12 -12.57
C THR A 283 -27.88 -24.39 -11.17
N LYS A 284 -27.56 -23.52 -10.20
CA LYS A 284 -28.00 -23.63 -8.80
C LYS A 284 -28.58 -22.32 -8.28
N ILE A 285 -29.54 -22.46 -7.37
CA ILE A 285 -30.10 -21.35 -6.61
C ILE A 285 -29.15 -21.01 -5.46
N VAL A 286 -28.61 -19.80 -5.48
CA VAL A 286 -27.58 -19.36 -4.53
C VAL A 286 -27.88 -17.95 -4.01
N PRO A 287 -27.50 -17.62 -2.75
CA PRO A 287 -27.58 -16.26 -2.26
C PRO A 287 -26.52 -15.39 -2.96
N ALA A 288 -26.91 -14.17 -3.33
CA ALA A 288 -25.99 -13.14 -3.80
C ALA A 288 -26.11 -11.88 -2.94
N VAL A 289 -24.99 -11.21 -2.73
CA VAL A 289 -24.88 -9.94 -2.02
C VAL A 289 -24.47 -8.85 -3.00
N GLU A 290 -25.01 -7.66 -2.79
CA GLU A 290 -24.67 -6.49 -3.58
C GLU A 290 -23.20 -6.07 -3.33
N PHE A 291 -22.47 -5.74 -4.39
CA PHE A 291 -21.03 -5.53 -4.34
C PHE A 291 -20.61 -4.42 -3.36
N VAL A 292 -21.25 -3.24 -3.40
CA VAL A 292 -20.93 -2.16 -2.47
C VAL A 292 -21.27 -2.52 -1.03
N TYR A 293 -22.42 -3.16 -0.79
CA TYR A 293 -22.82 -3.64 0.51
C TYR A 293 -21.80 -4.63 1.08
N PHE A 294 -21.30 -5.55 0.26
CA PHE A 294 -20.24 -6.48 0.69
C PHE A 294 -18.98 -5.74 1.14
N LEU A 295 -18.48 -4.81 0.32
CA LEU A 295 -17.28 -4.06 0.66
C LEU A 295 -17.49 -3.20 1.93
N LYS A 296 -18.56 -2.43 1.97
CA LYS A 296 -18.77 -1.41 3.02
C LYS A 296 -19.39 -1.94 4.30
N GLU A 297 -20.41 -2.79 4.21
CA GLU A 297 -21.19 -3.21 5.39
C GLU A 297 -20.68 -4.53 5.97
N ILE A 298 -20.22 -5.46 5.10
CA ILE A 298 -19.70 -6.76 5.54
C ILE A 298 -18.22 -6.66 5.89
N LEU A 299 -17.36 -6.19 4.97
CA LEU A 299 -15.93 -6.08 5.24
C LEU A 299 -15.60 -4.86 6.10
N LYS A 300 -16.40 -3.77 6.00
CA LYS A 300 -16.16 -2.51 6.70
C LYS A 300 -14.81 -1.89 6.37
N ILE A 301 -14.44 -2.01 5.09
CA ILE A 301 -13.22 -1.46 4.52
C ILE A 301 -13.62 -0.49 3.41
N ASN A 302 -12.85 0.59 3.26
CA ASN A 302 -13.09 1.60 2.23
C ASN A 302 -11.88 1.81 1.31
N PHE A 303 -10.80 1.04 1.51
CA PHE A 303 -9.60 1.08 0.69
C PHE A 303 -9.17 -0.33 0.31
N TYR A 304 -9.23 -0.64 -0.98
CA TYR A 304 -8.94 -1.95 -1.54
C TYR A 304 -7.78 -1.87 -2.50
N ASP A 305 -6.82 -2.75 -2.29
CA ASP A 305 -5.57 -2.75 -3.03
C ASP A 305 -5.70 -3.47 -4.36
N ASN A 306 -6.42 -4.60 -4.36
CA ASN A 306 -6.77 -5.32 -5.57
C ASN A 306 -8.11 -6.05 -5.42
N ILE A 307 -8.94 -6.00 -6.46
CA ILE A 307 -10.17 -6.82 -6.55
C ILE A 307 -10.06 -7.69 -7.80
N TRP A 308 -10.18 -9.00 -7.65
CA TRP A 308 -10.18 -9.98 -8.72
C TRP A 308 -11.62 -10.45 -8.96
N ILE A 309 -12.14 -10.20 -10.16
CA ILE A 309 -13.56 -10.37 -10.48
C ILE A 309 -13.72 -11.42 -11.57
N ASP A 310 -14.34 -12.54 -11.21
CA ASP A 310 -14.79 -13.57 -12.13
C ASP A 310 -16.17 -14.08 -11.68
N ASN A 311 -17.24 -13.41 -12.10
CA ASN A 311 -18.59 -13.65 -11.57
C ASN A 311 -19.59 -14.17 -12.61
N GLU A 312 -19.13 -14.90 -13.63
CA GLU A 312 -19.99 -15.63 -14.57
C GLU A 312 -21.15 -14.78 -15.15
N LYS A 313 -20.81 -13.64 -15.75
CA LYS A 313 -21.68 -12.57 -16.30
C LYS A 313 -22.28 -11.59 -15.29
N ALA A 314 -22.20 -11.83 -13.97
CA ALA A 314 -22.65 -10.84 -13.00
C ALA A 314 -21.74 -9.59 -12.93
N GLU A 315 -20.57 -9.60 -13.60
CA GLU A 315 -19.69 -8.44 -13.73
C GLU A 315 -20.29 -7.31 -14.56
N TYR A 316 -21.17 -7.61 -15.53
CA TYR A 316 -21.68 -6.62 -16.47
C TYR A 316 -22.35 -5.42 -15.79
N PRO A 317 -23.37 -5.61 -14.93
CA PRO A 317 -23.98 -4.50 -14.21
C PRO A 317 -23.03 -3.82 -13.20
N MET A 318 -21.95 -4.48 -12.77
CA MET A 318 -20.98 -3.89 -11.84
C MET A 318 -19.96 -2.99 -12.53
N LEU A 319 -19.78 -3.09 -13.86
CA LEU A 319 -18.78 -2.29 -14.58
C LEU A 319 -18.95 -0.77 -14.33
N GLU A 320 -20.19 -0.30 -14.26
CA GLU A 320 -20.48 1.13 -14.04
C GLU A 320 -20.15 1.62 -12.63
N TYR A 321 -19.90 0.72 -11.68
CA TYR A 321 -19.57 1.10 -10.31
C TYR A 321 -18.19 1.76 -10.21
N PHE A 322 -17.31 1.46 -11.17
CA PHE A 322 -15.95 1.99 -11.26
C PHE A 322 -15.88 3.38 -11.91
N PHE A 323 -16.98 3.89 -12.47
CA PHE A 323 -17.04 5.23 -13.03
C PHE A 323 -16.80 6.31 -11.97
N LYS A 324 -16.31 7.47 -12.42
CA LYS A 324 -16.35 8.70 -11.63
C LYS A 324 -17.78 9.05 -11.23
N GLY A 325 -17.98 9.28 -9.93
CA GLY A 325 -19.28 9.47 -9.32
C GLY A 325 -20.16 8.21 -9.33
N GLY A 326 -19.60 7.04 -9.64
CA GLY A 326 -20.28 5.74 -9.60
C GLY A 326 -20.52 5.25 -8.18
N GLN A 327 -21.01 4.01 -8.06
CA GLN A 327 -21.40 3.42 -6.77
C GLN A 327 -20.25 3.32 -5.77
N LEU A 328 -19.01 3.06 -6.21
CA LEU A 328 -17.85 3.03 -5.32
C LEU A 328 -17.57 4.42 -4.73
N ASP A 329 -17.53 5.46 -5.58
CA ASP A 329 -17.29 6.85 -5.17
C ASP A 329 -18.38 7.37 -4.23
N GLN A 330 -19.65 7.10 -4.55
CA GLN A 330 -20.80 7.49 -3.72
C GLN A 330 -20.74 6.88 -2.31
N ASN A 331 -19.95 5.82 -2.13
CA ASN A 331 -19.79 5.09 -0.89
C ASN A 331 -18.41 5.25 -0.25
N ASP A 332 -17.59 6.19 -0.74
CA ASP A 332 -16.22 6.44 -0.26
C ASP A 332 -15.29 5.21 -0.39
N ILE A 333 -15.55 4.35 -1.38
CA ILE A 333 -14.73 3.16 -1.62
C ILE A 333 -13.66 3.46 -2.67
N THR A 334 -12.41 3.33 -2.27
CA THR A 334 -11.25 3.42 -3.17
C THR A 334 -10.79 2.03 -3.57
N VAL A 335 -10.64 1.80 -4.88
CA VAL A 335 -10.02 0.59 -5.44
C VAL A 335 -8.80 0.99 -6.26
N CYS A 336 -7.62 0.54 -5.85
CA CYS A 336 -6.36 0.89 -6.50
C CYS A 336 -6.06 0.05 -7.73
N GLN A 337 -6.32 -1.24 -7.65
CA GLN A 337 -6.10 -2.17 -8.75
C GLN A 337 -7.31 -3.09 -8.87
N TRP A 338 -7.61 -3.56 -10.06
CA TRP A 338 -8.59 -4.62 -10.21
C TRP A 338 -8.33 -5.44 -11.47
N ASN A 339 -8.65 -6.72 -11.37
CA ASN A 339 -8.66 -7.67 -12.47
C ASN A 339 -10.11 -8.04 -12.73
N VAL A 340 -10.51 -8.11 -13.99
CA VAL A 340 -11.84 -8.60 -14.36
C VAL A 340 -11.73 -9.59 -15.49
N GLU A 341 -12.49 -10.68 -15.40
CA GLU A 341 -12.88 -11.49 -16.55
C GLU A 341 -14.26 -11.05 -17.04
N ILE A 342 -14.28 -10.42 -18.22
CA ILE A 342 -15.50 -10.06 -18.93
C ILE A 342 -15.88 -11.25 -19.81
N HIS A 343 -16.95 -11.94 -19.43
CA HIS A 343 -17.45 -13.13 -20.11
C HIS A 343 -17.90 -12.79 -21.53
N SER A 344 -17.83 -13.75 -22.44
CA SER A 344 -18.23 -13.60 -23.84
C SER A 344 -19.57 -12.86 -24.02
N PRO A 345 -19.59 -11.70 -24.70
CA PRO A 345 -20.78 -10.88 -24.81
C PRO A 345 -21.70 -11.27 -25.97
N GLU A 346 -23.00 -11.07 -25.75
CA GLU A 346 -24.05 -10.90 -26.73
C GLU A 346 -24.13 -9.44 -27.21
N ALA A 347 -25.07 -9.13 -28.11
CA ALA A 347 -25.18 -7.79 -28.73
C ALA A 347 -25.37 -6.66 -27.69
N ALA A 348 -26.22 -6.87 -26.68
CA ALA A 348 -26.46 -5.88 -25.63
C ALA A 348 -25.23 -5.69 -24.72
N GLU A 349 -24.60 -6.79 -24.34
CA GLU A 349 -23.38 -6.82 -23.52
C GLU A 349 -22.20 -6.14 -24.25
N LYS A 350 -22.06 -6.31 -25.57
CA LYS A 350 -21.07 -5.56 -26.38
C LYS A 350 -21.28 -4.06 -26.30
N LYS A 351 -22.53 -3.59 -26.37
CA LYS A 351 -22.85 -2.17 -26.22
C LYS A 351 -22.46 -1.66 -24.83
N GLN A 352 -22.75 -2.44 -23.79
CA GLN A 352 -22.36 -2.08 -22.42
C GLN A 352 -20.84 -1.98 -22.26
N ILE A 353 -20.09 -2.95 -22.79
CA ILE A 353 -18.61 -2.90 -22.79
C ILE A 353 -18.13 -1.68 -23.57
N HIS A 354 -18.75 -1.38 -24.71
CA HIS A 354 -18.41 -0.20 -25.49
C HIS A 354 -18.58 1.09 -24.71
N ASP A 355 -19.75 1.30 -24.13
CA ASP A 355 -20.05 2.51 -23.37
C ASP A 355 -19.14 2.60 -22.13
N PHE A 356 -18.89 1.47 -21.47
CA PHE A 356 -17.95 1.36 -20.35
C PHE A 356 -16.53 1.80 -20.74
N ILE A 357 -15.96 1.22 -21.80
CA ILE A 357 -14.58 1.51 -22.21
C ILE A 357 -14.41 2.98 -22.60
N PHE A 358 -15.33 3.53 -23.41
CA PHE A 358 -15.21 4.93 -23.81
C PHE A 358 -15.44 5.90 -22.66
N ARG A 359 -16.35 5.59 -21.74
CA ARG A 359 -16.54 6.39 -20.53
C ARG A 359 -15.29 6.37 -19.64
N MET A 360 -14.69 5.21 -19.43
CA MET A 360 -13.47 5.09 -18.62
C MET A 360 -12.28 5.83 -19.25
N LEU A 361 -12.17 5.83 -20.59
CA LEU A 361 -11.20 6.65 -21.31
C LEU A 361 -11.47 8.14 -21.08
N ASP A 362 -12.71 8.60 -21.24
CA ASP A 362 -13.06 10.02 -21.06
C ASP A 362 -12.80 10.47 -19.61
N GLU A 363 -13.01 9.58 -18.64
CA GLU A 363 -12.80 9.84 -17.22
C GLU A 363 -11.32 9.86 -16.82
N ARG A 364 -10.41 9.21 -17.55
CA ARG A 364 -8.96 9.24 -17.24
C ARG A 364 -8.60 8.76 -15.83
N ARG A 365 -9.40 7.86 -15.24
CA ARG A 365 -9.17 7.34 -13.87
C ARG A 365 -8.25 6.13 -13.83
N TYR A 366 -8.49 5.18 -14.73
CA TYR A 366 -7.79 3.89 -14.75
C TYR A 366 -6.97 3.73 -16.02
N ALA A 367 -5.77 3.16 -15.86
CA ALA A 367 -5.00 2.62 -16.96
C ALA A 367 -5.23 1.12 -17.11
N TRP A 368 -5.16 0.59 -18.33
CA TRP A 368 -5.30 -0.84 -18.62
C TRP A 368 -4.04 -1.44 -19.21
N ALA A 369 -3.69 -2.63 -18.74
CA ALA A 369 -2.53 -3.39 -19.22
C ALA A 369 -2.84 -4.89 -19.30
N ARG A 370 -1.94 -5.65 -19.94
CA ARG A 370 -1.94 -7.12 -20.00
C ARG A 370 -3.26 -7.71 -20.51
N PRO A 371 -3.84 -7.27 -21.64
CA PRO A 371 -5.12 -7.79 -22.08
C PRO A 371 -4.99 -9.27 -22.49
N VAL A 372 -5.84 -10.15 -21.95
CA VAL A 372 -5.96 -11.52 -22.46
C VAL A 372 -7.34 -11.64 -23.08
N LYS A 373 -7.38 -11.96 -24.38
CA LYS A 373 -8.61 -12.18 -25.10
C LYS A 373 -8.58 -13.52 -25.82
N ALA A 374 -9.48 -14.39 -25.40
CA ALA A 374 -9.87 -15.61 -26.10
C ALA A 374 -11.38 -15.51 -26.39
N ARG A 375 -12.20 -16.32 -25.73
CA ARG A 375 -13.65 -16.15 -25.71
C ARG A 375 -14.07 -14.99 -24.79
N ASN A 376 -13.46 -14.94 -23.62
CA ASN A 376 -13.64 -13.88 -22.62
C ASN A 376 -12.50 -12.84 -22.75
N LEU A 377 -12.70 -11.66 -22.19
CA LEU A 377 -11.72 -10.59 -22.12
C LEU A 377 -11.29 -10.37 -20.68
N ARG A 378 -10.02 -10.61 -20.37
CA ARG A 378 -9.42 -10.29 -19.07
C ARG A 378 -8.67 -8.96 -19.14
N LEU A 379 -9.01 -8.05 -18.24
CA LEU A 379 -8.39 -6.73 -18.11
C LEU A 379 -7.79 -6.56 -16.72
N TYR A 380 -6.63 -5.92 -16.67
CA TYR A 380 -6.03 -5.43 -15.44
C TYR A 380 -6.00 -3.91 -15.46
N SER A 381 -6.52 -3.31 -14.39
CA SER A 381 -6.78 -1.88 -14.28
C SER A 381 -6.06 -1.28 -13.08
N ILE A 382 -5.47 -0.11 -13.24
CA ILE A 382 -4.67 0.60 -12.22
C ILE A 382 -5.18 2.02 -12.05
N ASN A 383 -5.43 2.46 -10.82
CA ASN A 383 -5.99 3.79 -10.50
C ASN A 383 -4.89 4.87 -10.49
N PHE A 384 -4.96 5.80 -11.44
CA PHE A 384 -4.06 6.94 -11.58
C PHE A 384 -4.67 8.25 -11.06
N GLU A 385 -5.93 8.25 -10.61
CA GLU A 385 -6.57 9.43 -10.04
C GLU A 385 -6.33 9.54 -8.53
N ASN A 386 -6.42 8.42 -7.81
CA ASN A 386 -6.36 8.44 -6.36
C ASN A 386 -4.90 8.60 -5.86
N PRO A 387 -4.56 9.65 -5.09
CA PRO A 387 -3.19 9.89 -4.63
C PRO A 387 -2.64 8.75 -3.77
N LYS A 388 -3.46 8.11 -2.93
CA LYS A 388 -3.02 6.98 -2.10
C LYS A 388 -2.60 5.77 -2.93
N CYS A 389 -3.29 5.51 -4.05
CA CYS A 389 -2.91 4.43 -4.96
C CYS A 389 -1.59 4.73 -5.66
N ILE A 390 -1.41 5.99 -6.11
CA ILE A 390 -0.16 6.44 -6.73
C ILE A 390 1.02 6.33 -5.74
N ASP A 391 0.85 6.81 -4.51
CA ASP A 391 1.91 6.80 -3.51
C ASP A 391 2.26 5.38 -3.03
N LYS A 392 1.26 4.48 -2.95
CA LYS A 392 1.47 3.11 -2.51
C LYS A 392 2.08 2.21 -3.58
N TYR A 393 1.73 2.39 -4.85
CA TYR A 393 2.07 1.43 -5.92
C TYR A 393 2.93 1.97 -7.06
N ILE A 394 2.98 3.29 -7.25
CA ILE A 394 3.55 3.86 -8.48
C ILE A 394 4.82 4.66 -8.20
N ARG A 395 4.81 5.60 -7.25
CA ARG A 395 5.93 6.54 -7.15
C ARG A 395 7.21 5.87 -6.62
N LYS A 396 8.35 6.08 -7.24
CA LYS A 396 8.86 7.41 -7.58
C LYS A 396 9.72 7.26 -8.84
N ASN A 397 9.63 8.22 -9.77
CA ASN A 397 10.88 8.83 -10.17
C ASN A 397 10.78 10.30 -10.64
N PRO A 398 11.37 11.26 -9.90
CA PRO A 398 11.87 12.49 -10.52
C PRO A 398 13.41 12.56 -10.58
N ASN A 399 14.04 11.40 -10.51
CA ASN A 399 15.40 10.98 -10.91
C ASN A 399 16.34 10.51 -9.77
N LEU A 400 15.94 9.46 -9.05
CA LEU A 400 16.77 8.25 -8.95
C LEU A 400 17.35 7.82 -10.31
#